data_AF-A0A914YLT3-F1
#
_entry.id   AF-A0A914YLT3-F1
#
_cell.length_a   1.000
_cell.length_b   1.000
_cell.length_c   1.000
_cell.angle_alpha   90.00
_cell.angle_beta   90.00
_cell.angle_gamma   90.00
#
_symmetry.space_group_name_H-M   'P 1'
#
loop_
_entity.id
_entity.type
_entity.pdbx_description
1 polymer ?
#
loop_
_entity_poly.entity_id
_entity_poly.type
_entity_poly.pdbx_seq_one_letter_code
_entity_poly.pdbx_strand_id
1 'polypeptide(L)'
;MNPDKKFLVELQRQYFNSGSPTELKHRKKALQTLRKILTTDVDELLEAIEADLRRQKGVSHAFEIANAIVEINYYLENLDEWAAPTYVEKTLTSALDTPMIIKESKGVVLLIGPWNYPA
;
A
#
# COMPACT_ATOMS: atom_id res chain seq x y z
N MET A 1 2.50 4.84 27.64
CA MET A 1 1.13 5.40 27.54
C MET A 1 0.69 5.18 26.11
N ASN A 2 -0.37 4.42 25.86
CA ASN A 2 -0.85 4.25 24.48
C ASN A 2 -1.31 5.62 23.95
N PRO A 3 -0.82 6.09 22.79
CA PRO A 3 -1.32 7.32 22.21
C PRO A 3 -2.83 7.23 21.97
N ASP A 4 -3.55 8.31 22.24
CA ASP A 4 -4.98 8.40 21.98
C ASP A 4 -5.25 8.07 20.50
N LYS A 5 -6.14 7.11 20.25
CA LYS A 5 -6.50 6.67 18.89
C LYS A 5 -7.00 7.85 18.05
N LYS A 6 -7.72 8.80 18.66
CA LYS A 6 -8.20 10.00 17.97
C LYS A 6 -7.03 10.87 17.52
N PHE A 7 -6.02 11.03 18.37
CA PHE A 7 -4.81 11.76 18.05
C PHE A 7 -4.03 11.10 16.90
N LEU A 8 -3.87 9.78 16.90
CA LEU A 8 -3.20 9.06 15.81
C LEU A 8 -3.89 9.25 14.46
N VAL A 9 -5.22 9.12 14.42
CA VAL A 9 -5.99 9.31 13.19
C VAL A 9 -5.85 10.74 12.68
N GLU A 10 -5.88 11.72 13.57
CA GLU A 10 -5.72 13.12 13.20
C GLU A 10 -4.33 13.40 12.63
N LEU A 11 -3.27 12.82 13.21
CA LEU A 11 -1.91 12.93 12.67
C LEU A 11 -1.81 12.36 11.25
N GLN A 12 -2.44 11.19 10.98
CA GLN A 12 -2.47 10.60 9.64
C GLN A 12 -3.26 11.46 8.64
N ARG A 13 -4.35 12.10 9.08
CA ARG A 13 -5.13 13.04 8.25
C ARG A 13 -4.33 14.29 7.90
N GLN A 14 -3.63 14.87 8.87
CA GLN A 14 -2.75 16.01 8.64
C GLN A 14 -1.64 15.65 7.65
N TYR A 15 -1.04 14.46 7.81
CA TYR A 15 -0.03 13.97 6.87
C TYR A 15 -0.60 13.77 5.46
N PHE A 16 -1.80 13.17 5.33
CA PHE A 16 -2.49 13.04 4.03
C PHE A 16 -2.75 14.39 3.37
N ASN A 17 -3.27 15.35 4.15
CA ASN A 17 -3.62 16.70 3.67
C ASN A 17 -2.39 17.53 3.28
N SER A 18 -1.17 17.13 3.67
CA SER A 18 0.06 17.76 3.18
C SER A 18 0.32 17.51 1.68
N GLY A 19 -0.42 16.58 1.05
CA GLY A 19 -0.26 16.21 -0.36
C GLY A 19 0.87 15.20 -0.61
N SER A 20 1.90 15.16 0.24
CA SER A 20 3.06 14.27 0.09
C SER A 20 2.74 12.78 -0.18
N PRO A 21 1.82 12.11 0.55
CA PRO A 21 1.51 10.71 0.29
C PRO A 21 0.70 10.46 -0.99
N THR A 22 0.19 11.51 -1.65
CA THR A 22 -0.52 11.38 -2.92
C THR A 22 0.44 11.33 -4.11
N GLU A 23 1.67 11.82 -3.98
CA GLU A 23 2.66 11.82 -5.05
C GLU A 23 3.10 10.41 -5.44
N LEU A 24 3.13 10.13 -6.74
CA LEU A 24 3.49 8.82 -7.28
C LEU A 24 4.89 8.36 -6.85
N LYS A 25 5.85 9.30 -6.82
CA LYS A 25 7.22 9.05 -6.32
C LYS A 25 7.23 8.63 -4.86
N HIS A 26 6.39 9.25 -4.03
CA HIS A 26 6.28 8.90 -2.62
C HIS A 26 5.71 7.49 -2.45
N ARG A 27 4.63 7.15 -3.17
CA ARG A 27 4.03 5.81 -3.14
C ARG A 27 5.03 4.72 -3.55
N LYS A 28 5.77 4.94 -4.64
CA LYS A 28 6.83 4.02 -5.09
C LYS A 28 7.93 3.86 -4.05
N LYS A 29 8.37 4.95 -3.42
CA LYS A 29 9.37 4.90 -2.35
C LYS A 29 8.86 4.07 -1.16
N ALA A 30 7.60 4.26 -0.75
CA ALA A 30 7.00 3.48 0.34
C ALA A 30 6.97 1.97 0.00
N LEU A 31 6.55 1.59 -1.21
CA LEU A 31 6.58 0.20 -1.70
C LEU A 31 8.01 -0.37 -1.71
N GLN A 32 8.99 0.39 -2.18
CA GLN A 32 10.40 -0.02 -2.17
C GLN A 32 10.95 -0.20 -0.75
N THR A 33 10.57 0.68 0.18
CA THR A 33 10.92 0.54 1.60
C THR A 33 10.30 -0.72 2.20
N LEU A 34 9.02 -1.00 1.93
CA LEU A 34 8.36 -2.21 2.40
C LEU A 34 9.04 -3.47 1.83
N ARG A 35 9.33 -3.50 0.52
CA ARG A 35 10.06 -4.60 -0.11
C ARG A 35 11.43 -4.82 0.53
N LYS A 36 12.14 -3.73 0.86
CA LYS A 36 13.44 -3.83 1.54
C LYS A 36 13.28 -4.53 2.90
N ILE A 37 12.34 -4.08 3.74
CA ILE A 37 12.09 -4.69 5.06
C ILE A 37 11.82 -6.19 4.91
N LEU A 38 10.97 -6.58 3.96
CA LEU A 38 10.60 -7.98 3.73
C LEU A 38 11.72 -8.84 3.11
N THR A 39 12.80 -8.24 2.61
CA THR A 39 13.92 -8.96 1.97
C THR A 39 15.21 -8.93 2.77
N THR A 40 15.44 -7.88 3.57
CA THR A 40 16.68 -7.73 4.35
C THR A 40 16.50 -7.95 5.84
N ASP A 41 15.32 -7.68 6.38
CA ASP A 41 15.09 -7.59 7.84
C ASP A 41 13.88 -8.45 8.28
N VAL A 42 13.59 -9.52 7.54
CA VAL A 42 12.36 -10.32 7.72
C VAL A 42 12.41 -11.31 8.89
N ASP A 43 13.60 -11.60 9.41
CA ASP A 43 13.76 -12.64 10.44
C ASP A 43 13.00 -12.31 11.73
N GLU A 44 13.00 -11.05 12.16
CA GLU A 44 12.25 -10.61 13.35
C GLU A 44 10.74 -10.79 13.17
N LEU A 45 10.22 -10.52 11.96
CA LEU A 45 8.81 -10.76 11.62
C LEU A 45 8.47 -12.26 11.64
N LEU A 46 9.35 -13.11 11.08
CA LEU A 46 9.14 -14.55 11.07
C LEU A 46 9.21 -15.16 12.48
N GLU A 47 10.06 -14.62 13.35
CA GLU A 47 10.12 -15.01 14.76
C GLU A 47 8.85 -14.67 15.52
N ALA A 48 8.28 -13.48 15.29
CA ALA A 48 7.00 -13.10 15.87
C ALA A 48 5.87 -14.05 15.41
N ILE A 49 5.80 -14.34 14.11
CA ILE A 49 4.79 -15.25 13.55
C ILE A 49 4.95 -16.66 14.12
N GLU A 50 6.18 -17.16 14.25
CA GLU A 50 6.44 -18.47 14.86
C GLU A 50 6.07 -18.49 16.35
N ALA A 51 6.33 -17.41 17.10
CA ALA A 51 5.94 -17.31 18.50
C ALA A 51 4.41 -17.33 18.68
N ASP A 52 3.67 -16.62 17.82
CA ASP A 52 2.22 -16.49 17.89
C ASP A 52 1.49 -17.75 17.39
N LEU A 53 1.94 -18.32 16.27
CA LEU A 53 1.21 -19.38 15.56
C LEU A 53 1.88 -20.75 15.63
N ARG A 54 3.12 -20.84 16.15
CA ARG A 54 3.98 -22.04 16.10
C ARG A 54 4.17 -22.57 14.67
N ARG A 55 4.04 -21.68 13.68
CA ARG A 55 4.24 -21.97 12.27
C ARG A 55 5.72 -21.82 11.95
N GLN A 56 6.33 -22.88 11.41
CA GLN A 56 7.73 -22.87 11.01
C GLN A 56 8.01 -21.69 10.06
N LYS A 57 9.11 -20.97 10.31
CA LYS A 57 9.51 -19.77 9.54
C LYS A 57 9.45 -19.96 8.02
N GLY A 58 9.90 -21.10 7.51
CA GLY A 58 9.87 -21.41 6.07
C GLY A 58 8.47 -21.44 5.46
N VAL A 59 7.47 -21.90 6.23
CA VAL A 59 6.06 -21.91 5.79
C VAL A 59 5.52 -20.48 5.77
N SER A 60 5.72 -19.70 6.84
CA SER A 60 5.31 -18.28 6.88
C SER A 60 5.98 -17.47 5.76
N HIS A 61 7.26 -17.70 5.51
CA HIS A 61 7.97 -17.06 4.40
C HIS A 61 7.33 -17.40 3.05
N ALA A 62 7.05 -18.67 2.77
CA ALA A 62 6.50 -19.10 1.49
C ALA A 62 5.06 -18.61 1.25
N PHE A 63 4.21 -18.61 2.28
CA PHE A 63 2.78 -18.31 2.13
C PHE A 63 2.41 -16.85 2.41
N GLU A 64 3.24 -16.10 3.13
CA GLU A 64 2.94 -14.71 3.47
C GLU A 64 3.94 -13.74 2.84
N ILE A 65 5.22 -13.87 3.20
CA ILE A 65 6.24 -12.90 2.82
C ILE A 65 6.50 -12.92 1.32
N ALA A 66 6.68 -14.10 0.72
CA ALA A 66 6.97 -14.22 -0.70
C ALA A 66 5.82 -13.66 -1.55
N ASN A 67 4.57 -13.91 -1.16
CA ASN A 67 3.39 -13.37 -1.84
C ASN A 67 3.33 -11.85 -1.73
N ALA A 68 3.60 -11.28 -0.55
CA ALA A 68 3.67 -9.82 -0.38
C ALA A 68 4.76 -9.18 -1.27
N ILE A 69 5.93 -9.81 -1.40
CA ILE A 69 7.00 -9.31 -2.29
C ILE A 69 6.57 -9.36 -3.76
N VAL A 70 5.91 -10.44 -4.19
CA VAL A 70 5.37 -10.56 -5.56
C VAL A 70 4.35 -9.45 -5.83
N GLU A 71 3.40 -9.25 -4.92
CA GLU A 71 2.44 -8.15 -5.03
C GLU A 71 3.15 -6.80 -5.10
N ILE A 72 4.08 -6.49 -4.19
CA ILE A 72 4.80 -5.20 -4.21
C ILE A 72 5.49 -4.95 -5.55
N ASN A 73 6.12 -5.97 -6.14
CA ASN A 73 6.74 -5.85 -7.46
C ASN A 73 5.69 -5.60 -8.55
N TYR A 74 4.57 -6.32 -8.52
CA TYR A 74 3.45 -6.09 -9.43
C TYR A 74 2.91 -4.65 -9.33
N TYR A 75 2.71 -4.13 -8.12
CA TYR A 75 2.33 -2.73 -7.94
C TYR A 75 3.41 -1.78 -8.49
N LEU A 76 4.69 -1.99 -8.21
CA LEU A 76 5.77 -1.13 -8.70
C LEU A 76 5.85 -1.06 -10.23
N GLU A 77 5.59 -2.17 -10.91
CA GLU A 77 5.60 -2.28 -12.37
C GLU A 77 4.41 -1.57 -13.03
N ASN A 78 3.24 -1.57 -12.39
CA ASN A 78 1.99 -1.10 -13.00
C ASN A 78 1.48 0.26 -12.48
N LEU A 79 2.04 0.77 -11.37
CA LEU A 79 1.47 1.95 -10.69
C LEU A 79 1.44 3.22 -11.55
N ASP A 80 2.41 3.42 -12.45
CA ASP A 80 2.39 4.58 -13.35
C ASP A 80 1.19 4.54 -14.30
N GLU A 81 0.94 3.39 -14.92
CA GLU A 81 -0.17 3.18 -15.82
C GLU A 81 -1.51 3.36 -15.09
N TRP A 82 -1.63 2.77 -13.90
CA TRP A 82 -2.86 2.86 -13.13
C TRP A 82 -3.15 4.29 -12.67
N ALA A 83 -2.12 5.05 -12.28
CA ALA A 83 -2.26 6.44 -11.86
C ALA A 83 -2.49 7.42 -13.02
N ALA A 84 -2.12 7.04 -14.25
CA ALA A 84 -2.30 7.90 -15.41
C ALA A 84 -3.80 8.19 -15.66
N PRO A 85 -4.14 9.38 -16.19
CA PRO A 85 -5.49 9.67 -16.61
C PRO A 85 -5.99 8.68 -17.67
N THR A 86 -7.25 8.25 -17.55
CA THR A 86 -7.89 7.43 -18.58
C THR A 86 -8.78 8.32 -19.43
N TYR A 87 -8.39 8.56 -20.68
CA TYR A 87 -9.21 9.30 -21.64
C TYR A 87 -10.44 8.48 -22.01
N VAL A 88 -11.58 9.17 -22.15
CA VAL A 88 -12.85 8.53 -22.52
C VAL A 88 -13.32 9.00 -23.89
N GLU A 89 -14.20 8.22 -24.51
CA GLU A 89 -14.74 8.53 -25.82
C GLU A 89 -15.51 9.87 -25.81
N LYS A 90 -15.31 10.67 -26.86
CA LYS A 90 -15.99 11.95 -27.03
C LYS A 90 -17.37 11.74 -27.65
N THR A 91 -18.30 12.62 -27.28
CA THR A 91 -19.59 12.77 -27.95
C THR A 91 -19.62 14.05 -28.79
N LEU A 92 -20.65 14.25 -29.60
CA LEU A 92 -20.84 15.51 -30.35
C LEU A 92 -20.83 16.74 -29.43
N THR A 93 -21.41 16.60 -28.24
CA THR A 93 -21.47 17.69 -27.25
C THR A 93 -20.13 17.99 -26.60
N SER A 94 -19.22 17.01 -26.52
CA SER A 94 -17.88 17.16 -25.93
C SER A 94 -16.78 17.21 -26.99
N ALA A 95 -17.11 17.52 -28.25
CA ALA A 95 -16.19 17.40 -29.39
C ALA A 95 -14.94 18.29 -29.22
N LEU A 96 -15.11 19.46 -28.61
CA LEU A 96 -14.04 20.42 -28.33
C LEU A 96 -13.35 20.21 -26.96
N ASP A 97 -13.84 19.27 -26.14
CA ASP A 97 -13.33 19.01 -24.79
C ASP A 97 -12.31 17.86 -24.76
N THR A 98 -11.63 17.66 -23.64
CA THR A 98 -10.75 16.51 -23.37
C THR A 98 -11.27 15.72 -22.16
N PRO A 99 -12.30 14.87 -22.34
CA PRO A 99 -12.87 14.14 -21.23
C PRO A 99 -11.91 13.04 -20.75
N MET A 100 -11.70 12.97 -19.44
CA MET A 100 -10.78 12.01 -18.82
C MET A 100 -11.22 11.64 -17.40
N ILE A 101 -10.81 10.46 -16.95
CA ILE A 101 -10.98 9.98 -15.58
C ILE A 101 -9.64 10.11 -14.86
N ILE A 102 -9.63 10.91 -13.80
CA ILE A 102 -8.51 11.04 -12.87
C ILE A 102 -8.78 10.15 -11.66
N LYS A 103 -7.78 9.35 -11.25
CA LYS A 103 -7.88 8.52 -10.04
C LYS A 103 -7.21 9.23 -8.88
N GLU A 104 -7.98 9.48 -7.82
CA GLU A 104 -7.50 10.17 -6.63
C GLU A 104 -7.61 9.27 -5.39
N SER A 105 -6.69 9.47 -4.44
CA SER A 105 -6.68 8.75 -3.19
C SER A 105 -7.90 9.10 -2.33
N LYS A 106 -8.49 8.10 -1.66
CA LYS A 106 -9.67 8.31 -0.81
C LYS A 106 -9.39 8.99 0.53
N GLY A 107 -8.14 9.06 0.96
CA GLY A 107 -7.74 9.61 2.26
C GLY A 107 -7.09 8.57 3.16
N VAL A 108 -7.34 8.69 4.46
CA VAL A 108 -6.83 7.75 5.48
C VAL A 108 -7.70 6.49 5.48
N VAL A 109 -7.05 5.34 5.30
CA VAL A 109 -7.70 4.02 5.25
C VAL A 109 -7.38 3.25 6.52
N LEU A 110 -8.38 2.56 7.07
CA LEU A 110 -8.23 1.62 8.18
C LEU A 110 -8.15 0.19 7.63
N LEU A 111 -7.03 -0.49 7.90
CA LEU A 111 -6.85 -1.91 7.62
C LEU A 111 -6.96 -2.69 8.93
N ILE A 112 -7.85 -3.68 8.99
CA ILE A 112 -8.00 -4.59 10.13
C ILE A 112 -7.68 -6.00 9.63
N GLY A 113 -6.49 -6.50 9.96
CA GLY A 113 -6.03 -7.84 9.60
C GLY A 113 -6.57 -8.93 10.55
N PRO A 114 -6.78 -10.16 10.06
CA PRO A 114 -7.08 -11.31 10.90
C PRO A 114 -5.78 -11.90 11.52
N TRP A 115 -5.93 -12.88 12.42
CA TRP A 115 -4.80 -13.47 13.16
C TRP A 115 -4.06 -14.60 12.44
N ASN A 116 -4.67 -15.23 11.43
CA ASN A 116 -4.17 -16.49 10.84
C ASN A 116 -3.06 -16.30 9.78
N TYR A 117 -3.00 -15.12 9.18
CA TYR A 117 -1.91 -14.66 8.31
C TYR A 117 -1.60 -13.19 8.68
N PRO A 118 -0.86 -12.98 9.78
CA PRO A 118 -0.75 -11.65 10.40
C PRO A 118 0.33 -10.74 9.77
N ALA A 119 1.14 -11.27 8.84
CA ALA A 119 2.23 -10.54 8.19
C ALA A 119 1.75 -9.40 7.28
#